data_AF-A0A1F9ZLJ0-F1
#
_entry.id   AF-A0A1F9ZLJ0-F1
#
_cell.length_a   1.000
_cell.length_b   1.000
_cell.length_c   1.000
_cell.angle_alpha   90.00
_cell.angle_beta   90.00
_cell.angle_gamma   90.00
#
_symmetry.space_group_name_H-M   'P 1'
#
loop_
_entity.id
_entity.type
_entity.pdbx_description
1 polymer ?
#
loop_
_entity_poly.entity_id
_entity_poly.type
_entity_poly.pdbx_seq_one_letter_code
_entity_poly.pdbx_strand_id
1 'polypeptide(L)'
;MGIWNNAFKMPCHAEPTAEEKDFLGGLAEKVNKRSLGMVTALAFESTRPLHNLGAQGLQFLKPILGPVLSHQDMEKFIKLLENPKAVTHFIDQLDRDGDKPAGKTEKDHVEKRP
;
A
#
# COMPACT_ATOMS: atom_id res chain seq x y z
N MET A 1 43.43 2.99 -4.86
CA MET A 1 41.99 3.24 -5.04
C MET A 1 41.33 3.07 -3.69
N GLY A 2 40.89 4.18 -3.09
CA GLY A 2 40.62 4.28 -1.67
C GLY A 2 39.22 3.85 -1.24
N ILE A 3 39.11 3.63 0.07
CA ILE A 3 37.92 3.41 0.93
C ILE A 3 36.65 4.22 0.58
N TRP A 4 36.77 5.24 -0.28
CA TRP A 4 35.70 6.12 -0.74
C TRP A 4 34.75 5.48 -1.76
N ASN A 5 35.14 4.40 -2.42
CA ASN A 5 34.33 3.79 -3.49
C ASN A 5 33.03 3.12 -2.99
N ASN A 6 32.89 2.91 -1.68
CA ASN A 6 31.67 2.39 -1.04
C ASN A 6 30.89 3.46 -0.24
N ALA A 7 31.48 4.62 0.03
CA ALA A 7 30.89 5.64 0.91
C ALA A 7 29.64 6.33 0.32
N PHE A 8 29.49 6.30 -1.01
CA PHE A 8 28.37 6.91 -1.74
C PHE A 8 27.41 5.89 -2.37
N LYS A 9 27.58 4.59 -2.08
CA LYS A 9 26.66 3.58 -2.60
C LYS A 9 25.35 3.67 -1.83
N MET A 10 24.33 4.21 -2.48
CA MET A 10 22.98 4.18 -1.94
C MET A 10 22.49 2.73 -1.85
N PRO A 11 21.76 2.35 -0.79
CA PRO A 11 21.07 1.08 -0.75
C PRO A 11 20.10 1.01 -1.93
N CYS A 12 20.35 0.06 -2.84
CA CYS A 12 19.48 -0.17 -3.98
C CYS A 12 18.40 -1.16 -3.55
N HIS A 13 17.19 -0.66 -3.28
CA HIS A 13 16.07 -1.54 -2.94
C HIS A 13 15.58 -2.27 -4.20
N ALA A 14 15.40 -3.59 -4.08
CA ALA A 14 14.87 -4.42 -5.16
C ALA A 14 13.42 -4.01 -5.50
N GLU A 15 13.02 -4.23 -6.75
CA GLU A 15 11.60 -4.11 -7.11
C GLU A 15 10.77 -5.13 -6.31
N PRO A 16 9.54 -4.79 -5.88
CA PRO A 16 8.65 -5.76 -5.26
C PRO A 16 8.34 -6.89 -6.24
N THR A 17 8.33 -8.11 -5.73
CA THR A 17 7.98 -9.32 -6.49
C THR A 17 6.51 -9.30 -6.91
N ALA A 18 6.13 -10.17 -7.84
CA ALA A 18 4.73 -10.28 -8.28
C ALA A 18 3.77 -10.61 -7.11
N GLU A 19 4.16 -11.55 -6.25
CA GLU A 19 3.37 -11.94 -5.07
C GLU A 19 3.19 -10.78 -4.09
N GLU A 20 4.23 -9.97 -3.88
CA GLU A 20 4.16 -8.79 -3.02
C GLU A 20 3.26 -7.72 -3.62
N LYS A 21 3.31 -7.51 -4.94
CA LYS A 21 2.42 -6.57 -5.65
C LYS A 21 0.95 -7.00 -5.56
N ASP A 22 0.67 -8.29 -5.70
CA ASP A 22 -0.68 -8.85 -5.56
C ASP A 22 -1.20 -8.69 -4.12
N PHE A 23 -0.34 -8.95 -3.13
CA PHE A 23 -0.66 -8.73 -1.72
C PHE A 23 -0.99 -7.25 -1.44
N LEU A 24 -0.16 -6.33 -1.92
CA LEU A 24 -0.39 -4.88 -1.80
C LEU A 24 -1.70 -4.47 -2.49
N GLY A 25 -2.02 -5.06 -3.64
CA GLY A 25 -3.26 -4.78 -4.38
C GLY A 25 -4.50 -5.18 -3.59
N GLY A 26 -4.49 -6.41 -3.05
CA GLY A 26 -5.57 -6.86 -2.18
C GLY A 26 -5.71 -6.02 -0.91
N LEU A 27 -4.60 -5.47 -0.39
CA LEU A 27 -4.64 -4.55 0.74
C LEU A 27 -5.23 -3.19 0.36
N ALA A 28 -4.80 -2.62 -0.77
CA ALA A 28 -5.29 -1.34 -1.26
C ALA A 28 -6.82 -1.40 -1.48
N GLU A 29 -7.31 -2.50 -2.05
CA GLU A 29 -8.74 -2.74 -2.22
C GLU A 29 -9.49 -2.76 -0.86
N LYS A 30 -8.94 -3.46 0.15
CA LYS A 30 -9.56 -3.51 1.49
C LYS A 30 -9.60 -2.14 2.17
N VAL A 31 -8.57 -1.33 2.00
CA VAL A 31 -8.48 0.04 2.53
C VAL A 31 -9.50 0.96 1.81
N ASN A 32 -9.57 0.89 0.48
CA ASN A 32 -10.49 1.68 -0.32
C ASN A 32 -11.96 1.30 -0.09
N LYS A 33 -12.27 0.02 0.13
CA LYS A 33 -13.62 -0.44 0.52
C LYS A 33 -14.16 0.21 1.79
N ARG A 34 -13.28 0.77 2.63
CA ARG A 34 -13.64 1.48 3.87
C ARG A 34 -13.52 3.00 3.76
N SER A 35 -13.34 3.51 2.54
CA SER A 35 -13.12 4.93 2.27
C SER A 35 -11.88 5.51 2.97
N LEU A 36 -10.88 4.66 3.25
CA LEU A 36 -9.63 5.06 3.92
C LEU A 36 -8.48 5.33 2.95
N GLY A 37 -8.70 5.20 1.63
CA GLY A 37 -7.66 5.31 0.61
C GLY A 37 -6.85 6.60 0.69
N MET A 38 -7.53 7.73 0.55
CA MET A 38 -6.90 9.06 0.57
C MET A 38 -6.15 9.34 1.87
N VAL A 39 -6.74 9.00 3.02
CA VAL A 39 -6.10 9.20 4.33
C VAL A 39 -4.88 8.31 4.49
N THR A 40 -4.95 7.07 3.99
CA THR A 40 -3.83 6.13 4.01
C THR A 40 -2.70 6.63 3.11
N ALA A 41 -3.00 7.01 1.87
CA ALA A 41 -2.03 7.58 0.94
C ALA A 41 -1.34 8.80 1.56
N LEU A 42 -2.11 9.76 2.07
CA LEU A 42 -1.58 10.96 2.73
C LEU A 42 -0.67 10.63 3.93
N ALA A 43 -1.05 9.65 4.76
CA ALA A 43 -0.24 9.21 5.89
C ALA A 43 1.11 8.62 5.44
N PHE A 44 1.12 7.84 4.36
CA PHE A 44 2.34 7.29 3.78
C PHE A 44 3.20 8.35 3.10
N GLU A 45 2.59 9.29 2.37
CA GLU A 45 3.33 10.39 1.74
C GLU A 45 3.98 11.31 2.77
N SER A 46 3.25 11.62 3.85
CA SER A 46 3.74 12.45 4.96
C SER A 46 4.92 11.81 5.70
N THR A 47 5.05 10.48 5.61
CA THR A 47 6.10 9.71 6.27
C THR A 47 7.20 9.23 5.33
N ARG A 48 7.14 9.54 4.02
CA ARG A 48 8.22 9.27 3.04
C ARG A 48 9.61 9.79 3.45
N PRO A 49 9.77 10.96 4.12
CA PRO A 49 11.09 11.43 4.57
C PRO A 49 11.67 10.62 5.74
N LEU A 50 10.84 9.83 6.44
CA LEU A 50 11.29 8.96 7.52
C LEU A 50 11.96 7.74 6.89
N HIS A 51 13.28 7.82 6.68
CA HIS A 51 14.08 6.66 6.31
C HIS A 51 13.84 5.53 7.30
N ASN A 52 13.44 4.37 6.79
CA ASN A 52 13.03 3.20 7.56
C ASN A 52 11.70 3.42 8.31
N LEU A 53 10.59 3.43 7.58
CA LEU A 53 9.30 2.97 8.10
C LEU A 53 9.39 1.46 8.43
N GLY A 54 10.29 1.09 9.34
CA GLY A 54 10.34 -0.25 9.91
C GLY A 54 9.21 -0.43 10.92
N ALA A 55 9.34 -1.43 11.79
CA ALA A 55 8.35 -1.81 12.79
C ALA A 55 7.81 -0.66 13.69
N GLN A 56 8.52 0.46 13.79
CA GLN A 56 8.14 1.63 14.61
C GLN A 56 7.19 2.60 13.88
N GLY A 57 7.35 2.79 12.57
CA GLY A 57 6.44 3.63 11.77
C GLY A 57 5.02 3.07 11.72
N LEU A 58 4.91 1.75 11.85
CA LEU A 58 3.62 1.06 11.89
C LEU A 58 2.74 1.48 13.08
N GLN A 59 3.32 1.92 14.21
CA GLN A 59 2.49 2.38 15.33
C GLN A 59 1.61 3.59 14.94
N PHE A 60 2.08 4.42 14.01
CA PHE A 60 1.30 5.52 13.45
C PHE A 60 0.25 5.07 12.44
N LEU A 61 0.50 3.96 11.74
CA LEU A 61 -0.39 3.42 10.70
C LEU A 61 -1.42 2.43 11.25
N LYS A 62 -1.13 1.81 12.40
CA LYS A 62 -2.01 0.87 13.11
C LYS A 62 -3.44 1.36 13.33
N PRO A 63 -3.73 2.63 13.69
CA PRO A 63 -5.12 3.08 13.82
C PRO A 63 -5.90 3.02 12.50
N ILE A 64 -5.23 3.16 11.35
CA ILE A 64 -5.86 3.14 10.01
C ILE A 64 -5.95 1.70 9.49
N LEU A 65 -4.85 0.96 9.63
CA LEU A 65 -4.64 -0.35 9.01
C LEU A 65 -5.07 -1.53 9.90
N GLY A 66 -5.01 -1.37 11.22
CA GLY A 66 -5.34 -2.40 12.20
C GLY A 66 -6.77 -2.96 12.08
N PRO A 67 -7.80 -2.14 11.81
CA PRO A 67 -9.15 -2.65 11.56
C PRO A 67 -9.30 -3.43 10.23
N VAL A 68 -8.34 -3.30 9.32
CA VAL A 68 -8.41 -3.79 7.93
C VAL A 68 -7.56 -5.06 7.73
N LEU A 69 -6.47 -5.18 8.46
CA LEU A 69 -5.47 -6.23 8.31
C LEU A 69 -5.55 -7.27 9.42
N SER A 70 -5.36 -8.54 9.06
CA SER A 70 -5.07 -9.59 10.03
C SER A 70 -3.67 -9.39 10.64
N HIS A 71 -3.39 -10.03 11.78
CA HIS A 71 -2.06 -9.94 12.40
C HIS A 71 -0.94 -10.44 11.47
N GLN A 72 -1.17 -11.54 10.73
CA GLN A 72 -0.21 -12.08 9.77
C GLN A 72 -0.01 -11.15 8.56
N ASP A 73 -1.08 -10.57 8.04
CA ASP A 73 -0.96 -9.61 6.93
C ASP A 73 -0.23 -8.34 7.39
N MET A 74 -0.46 -7.92 8.64
CA MET A 74 0.25 -6.78 9.23
C MET A 74 1.75 -7.04 9.28
N GLU A 75 2.20 -8.21 9.73
CA GLU A 75 3.63 -8.57 9.76
C GLU A 75 4.27 -8.59 8.37
N LYS A 76 3.56 -9.16 7.38
CA LYS A 76 4.03 -9.15 5.97
C LYS A 76 4.13 -7.73 5.43
N PHE A 77 3.13 -6.91 5.71
CA PHE A 77 3.11 -5.52 5.29
C PHE A 77 4.24 -4.71 5.93
N ILE A 78 4.55 -4.89 7.21
CA ILE A 78 5.70 -4.23 7.88
C ILE A 78 7.00 -4.50 7.13
N LYS A 79 7.27 -5.76 6.75
CA LYS A 79 8.48 -6.10 6.01
C LYS A 79 8.56 -5.40 4.66
N LEU A 80 7.40 -5.21 4.01
CA LEU A 80 7.32 -4.47 2.74
C LEU A 80 7.55 -2.97 2.90
N LEU A 81 7.22 -2.39 4.05
CA LEU A 81 7.47 -0.96 4.32
C LEU A 81 8.96 -0.60 4.37
N GLU A 82 9.85 -1.58 4.59
CA GLU A 82 11.29 -1.41 4.50
C GLU A 82 11.78 -1.22 3.05
N ASN A 83 10.91 -1.49 2.07
CA ASN A 83 11.18 -1.28 0.66
C ASN A 83 10.42 -0.03 0.14
N PRO A 84 11.10 1.11 -0.08
CA PRO A 84 10.48 2.33 -0.58
C PRO A 84 9.71 2.13 -1.89
N LYS A 85 10.14 1.20 -2.75
CA LYS A 85 9.47 0.89 -4.02
C LYS A 85 8.15 0.16 -3.81
N ALA A 86 8.07 -0.70 -2.78
CA ALA A 86 6.82 -1.35 -2.39
C ALA A 86 5.82 -0.32 -1.84
N VAL A 87 6.30 0.64 -1.04
CA VAL A 87 5.48 1.74 -0.52
C VAL A 87 4.94 2.61 -1.66
N THR A 88 5.78 3.01 -2.60
CA THR A 88 5.33 3.76 -3.79
C THR A 88 4.28 2.98 -4.57
N HIS A 89 4.53 1.69 -4.82
CA HIS A 89 3.56 0.85 -5.52
C HIS A 89 2.21 0.76 -4.80
N PHE A 90 2.22 0.68 -3.47
CA PHE A 90 1.02 0.65 -2.65
C PHE A 90 0.22 1.95 -2.73
N ILE A 91 0.89 3.11 -2.65
CA ILE A 91 0.25 4.42 -2.80
C ILE A 91 -0.38 4.55 -4.19
N ASP A 92 0.36 4.18 -5.25
CA ASP A 92 -0.16 4.21 -6.62
C ASP A 92 -1.41 3.34 -6.78
N GLN A 93 -1.46 2.19 -6.12
CA GLN A 93 -2.64 1.32 -6.12
C GLN A 93 -3.81 1.94 -5.34
N LEU A 94 -3.56 2.55 -4.18
CA LEU A 94 -4.58 3.24 -3.40
C LEU A 94 -5.26 4.33 -4.22
N ASP A 95 -4.49 5.15 -4.93
CA ASP A 95 -5.01 6.24 -5.76
C ASP A 95 -5.80 5.71 -6.96
N ARG A 96 -5.28 4.68 -7.65
CA ARG A 96 -5.95 4.04 -8.80
C ARG A 96 -7.29 3.41 -8.44
N ASP A 97 -7.39 2.82 -7.26
CA ASP A 97 -8.62 2.18 -6.79
C ASP A 97 -9.58 3.15 -6.09
N GLY A 98 -9.07 4.27 -5.55
CA GLY A 98 -9.89 5.33 -4.96
C GLY A 98 -10.67 6.14 -6.00
N ASP A 99 -10.15 6.26 -7.23
CA ASP A 99 -10.82 6.92 -8.36
C ASP A 99 -11.88 6.03 -9.03
N LYS A 100 -11.97 4.74 -8.68
CA LYS A 100 -13.05 3.87 -9.15
C LYS A 100 -14.31 4.18 -8.34
N PRO A 101 -15.39 4.70 -8.96
CA PRO A 101 -16.62 4.94 -8.24
C PRO A 101 -17.15 3.62 -7.67
N ALA A 102 -17.39 3.61 -6.36
CA ALA A 102 -17.99 2.47 -5.67
C ALA A 102 -19.38 2.17 -6.25
N GLY A 103 -19.50 1.07 -6.99
CA GLY A 103 -20.77 0.46 -7.36
C GLY A 103 -21.30 0.82 -8.76
N LYS A 104 -21.03 -0.06 -9.73
CA LYS A 104 -22.04 -0.44 -10.73
C LYS A 104 -22.49 -1.87 -10.44
N THR A 105 -23.31 -2.04 -9.42
CA THR A 105 -24.24 -3.16 -9.37
C THR A 105 -25.39 -2.81 -10.32
N GLU A 106 -25.18 -3.01 -11.62
CA GLU A 106 -26.29 -3.01 -12.58
C GLU A 106 -27.02 -4.34 -12.44
N LYS A 107 -27.92 -4.40 -11.46
CA LYS A 107 -29.05 -5.30 -11.49
C LYS A 107 -30.22 -4.49 -12.05
N ASP A 108 -30.49 -4.65 -13.32
CA ASP A 108 -31.86 -4.65 -13.84
C ASP A 108 -31.94 -5.63 -15.00
N HIS A 109 -31.98 -6.91 -14.61
CA HIS A 109 -32.62 -7.94 -15.40
C HIS A 109 -34.08 -8.00 -14.93
N VAL A 110 -34.94 -7.13 -15.46
CA VAL A 110 -36.40 -7.29 -15.48
C VAL A 110 -36.82 -7.06 -16.92
N GLU A 111 -36.70 -8.12 -17.72
CA GLU A 111 -37.81 -8.95 -18.15
C GLU A 111 -38.60 -8.32 -19.30
N LYS A 112 -38.61 -9.08 -20.38
CA LYS A 112 -39.16 -8.75 -21.69
C LYS A 112 -40.67 -8.52 -21.65
N ARG A 113 -41.11 -7.62 -22.55
CA ARG A 113 -42.35 -7.65 -23.38
C ARG A 113 -43.65 -7.17 -22.72
N PRO A 114 -44.67 -6.74 -23.51
CA PRO A 114 -44.89 -6.94 -24.96
C PRO A 114 -44.48 -5.80 -25.88
#